data_AF-A0A087YQR1-F1
#
_entry.id   AF-A0A087YQR1-F1
#
_cell.length_a   1.000
_cell.length_b   1.000
_cell.length_c   1.000
_cell.angle_alpha   90.00
_cell.angle_beta   90.00
_cell.angle_gamma   90.00
#
_symmetry.space_group_name_H-M   'P 1'
#
loop_
_entity.id
_entity.type
_entity.pdbx_description
1 polymer ?
#
loop_
_entity_poly.entity_id
_entity_poly.type
_entity_poly.pdbx_seq_one_letter_code
_entity_poly.pdbx_strand_id
1 'polypeptide(L)'
;MHLAAVWLLRYSVVMCLLLHSLVLMAFCFHHAATTCSKRCYCSETENGGKTMRCSNLQLTEIPEDIPNDTRRVYLDFNLLSAVPTNAFTGLTHLVELDLSHNEISQLEPGAFRGLGSSLQFLDLSSNKLVNFNADAFEGLRARANLTNNPWLCDCNLQMALPRVDLEPASLTGIVCQTSDPEKIGVQGLAFLLEPDIDLCVVMKRTTDVAMLVVMFGWFTMVISYLVYYVRANQEDARRHLEYLKSLPSRQGKSEDSSTISTVV
;
A
#
# COMPACT_ATOMS: atom_id res chain seq x y z
N MET A 1 -77.59 -32.45 28.22
CA MET A 1 -77.17 -31.25 27.45
C MET A 1 -75.92 -30.56 28.04
N HIS A 2 -75.67 -30.59 29.36
CA HIS A 2 -74.49 -29.96 29.97
C HIS A 2 -73.12 -30.60 29.63
N LEU A 3 -73.03 -31.93 29.48
CA LEU A 3 -71.77 -32.62 29.21
C LEU A 3 -71.19 -32.34 27.81
N ALA A 4 -72.04 -32.21 26.78
CA ALA A 4 -71.61 -31.90 25.42
C ALA A 4 -71.06 -30.47 25.28
N ALA A 5 -71.65 -29.51 26.01
CA ALA A 5 -71.19 -28.12 26.02
C ALA A 5 -69.81 -27.98 26.67
N VAL A 6 -69.55 -28.69 27.78
CA VAL A 6 -68.23 -28.70 28.44
C VAL A 6 -67.17 -29.39 27.57
N TRP A 7 -67.55 -30.43 26.83
CA TRP A 7 -66.66 -31.13 25.88
C TRP A 7 -66.27 -30.24 24.70
N LEU A 8 -67.23 -29.53 24.11
CA LEU A 8 -66.98 -28.58 23.01
C LEU A 8 -66.13 -27.38 23.47
N LEU A 9 -66.36 -26.87 24.67
CA LEU A 9 -65.57 -25.77 25.25
C LEU A 9 -64.11 -26.22 25.48
N ARG A 10 -63.90 -27.43 26.00
CA ARG A 10 -62.55 -28.00 26.19
C ARG A 10 -61.83 -28.20 24.86
N TYR A 11 -62.51 -28.70 23.84
CA TYR A 11 -61.92 -28.88 22.50
C TYR A 11 -61.54 -27.53 21.86
N SER A 12 -62.41 -26.52 22.01
CA SER A 12 -62.16 -25.15 21.53
C SER A 12 -60.95 -24.51 22.21
N VAL A 13 -60.77 -24.72 23.52
CA VAL A 13 -59.62 -24.17 24.27
C VAL A 13 -58.32 -24.88 23.87
N VAL A 14 -58.34 -26.21 23.71
CA VAL A 14 -57.16 -26.98 23.27
C VAL A 14 -56.74 -26.59 21.86
N MET A 15 -57.68 -26.43 20.93
CA MET A 15 -57.39 -25.96 19.57
C MET A 15 -56.82 -24.53 19.56
N CYS A 16 -57.35 -23.64 20.40
CA CYS A 16 -56.86 -22.26 20.51
C CYS A 16 -55.42 -22.21 21.08
N LEU A 17 -55.12 -23.03 22.09
CA LEU A 17 -53.77 -23.14 22.66
C LEU A 17 -52.77 -23.74 21.66
N LEU A 18 -53.18 -24.72 20.86
CA LEU A 18 -52.35 -25.30 19.79
C LEU A 18 -52.09 -24.30 18.65
N LEU A 19 -53.08 -23.49 18.29
CA LEU A 19 -52.90 -22.40 17.32
C LEU A 19 -51.97 -21.31 17.86
N HIS A 20 -52.12 -20.94 19.13
CA HIS A 20 -51.22 -19.98 19.78
C HIS A 20 -49.78 -20.50 19.87
N SER A 21 -49.59 -21.79 20.19
CA SER A 21 -48.25 -22.38 20.23
C SER A 21 -47.64 -22.51 18.83
N LEU A 22 -48.43 -22.85 17.80
CA LEU A 22 -47.99 -22.86 16.40
C LEU A 22 -47.61 -21.45 15.90
N VAL A 23 -48.38 -20.43 16.27
CA VAL A 23 -48.10 -19.02 15.94
C VAL A 23 -46.84 -18.55 16.66
N LEU A 24 -46.70 -18.83 17.96
CA LEU A 24 -45.49 -18.52 18.73
C LEU A 24 -44.26 -19.22 18.14
N MET A 25 -44.37 -20.48 17.74
CA MET A 25 -43.31 -21.20 17.04
C MET A 25 -42.99 -20.54 15.68
N ALA A 26 -44.00 -20.17 14.88
CA ALA A 26 -43.79 -19.49 13.60
C ALA A 26 -43.12 -18.11 13.75
N PHE A 27 -43.43 -17.36 14.80
CA PHE A 27 -42.74 -16.10 15.16
C PHE A 27 -41.31 -16.35 15.65
N CYS A 28 -41.07 -17.40 16.45
CA CYS A 28 -39.71 -17.83 16.81
C CYS A 28 -38.88 -18.25 15.60
N PHE A 29 -39.48 -18.92 14.61
CA PHE A 29 -38.78 -19.32 13.38
C PHE A 29 -38.57 -18.14 12.41
N HIS A 30 -39.46 -17.14 12.37
CA HIS A 30 -39.27 -15.95 11.53
C HIS A 30 -38.18 -15.00 12.04
N HIS A 31 -37.86 -15.00 13.33
CA HIS A 31 -36.73 -14.24 13.87
C HIS A 31 -35.36 -14.90 13.64
N ALA A 32 -35.32 -16.11 13.07
CA ALA A 32 -34.09 -16.84 12.78
C ALA A 32 -33.62 -16.75 11.32
N ALA A 33 -34.13 -15.78 10.55
CA ALA A 33 -33.66 -15.52 9.19
C ALA A 33 -32.55 -14.46 9.19
N THR A 34 -31.46 -14.70 9.91
CA THR A 34 -30.21 -13.95 9.78
C THR A 34 -29.53 -14.41 8.49
N THR A 35 -29.51 -13.56 7.47
CA THR A 35 -28.68 -13.66 6.27
C THR A 35 -27.21 -13.71 6.66
N CYS A 36 -26.71 -14.90 6.97
CA CYS A 36 -25.33 -15.19 7.30
C CYS A 36 -24.85 -16.34 6.40
N SER A 37 -23.57 -16.33 6.04
CA SER A 37 -22.97 -17.43 5.28
C SER A 37 -23.12 -18.75 6.03
N LYS A 38 -23.40 -19.85 5.31
CA LYS A 38 -23.68 -21.18 5.89
C LYS A 38 -22.54 -21.75 6.76
N ARG A 39 -21.32 -21.21 6.63
CA ARG A 39 -20.14 -21.67 7.38
C ARG A 39 -19.80 -20.81 8.59
N CYS A 40 -20.28 -19.57 8.64
CA CYS A 40 -19.95 -18.65 9.72
C CYS A 40 -21.13 -18.47 10.68
N TYR A 41 -20.81 -18.11 11.91
CA TYR A 41 -21.81 -17.81 12.92
C TYR A 41 -21.98 -16.30 13.05
N CYS A 42 -23.20 -15.80 12.86
CA CYS A 42 -23.54 -14.39 13.04
C CYS A 42 -24.34 -14.20 14.33
N SER A 43 -23.94 -13.22 15.15
CA SER A 43 -24.64 -12.82 16.36
C SER A 43 -24.86 -11.33 16.39
N GLU A 44 -26.02 -10.89 16.86
CA GLU A 44 -26.31 -9.49 17.14
C GLU A 44 -25.98 -9.18 18.61
N THR A 45 -25.30 -8.06 18.85
CA THR A 45 -25.09 -7.54 20.21
C THR A 45 -26.28 -6.68 20.63
N GLU A 46 -26.54 -6.57 21.94
CA GLU A 46 -27.63 -5.78 22.52
C GLU A 46 -27.63 -4.30 22.07
N ASN A 47 -26.48 -3.76 21.68
CA ASN A 47 -26.33 -2.41 21.13
C ASN A 47 -26.58 -2.33 19.60
N GLY A 48 -27.18 -3.35 18.99
CA GLY A 48 -27.48 -3.42 17.55
C GLY A 48 -26.25 -3.63 16.65
N GLY A 49 -25.14 -4.14 17.19
CA GLY A 49 -23.95 -4.45 16.40
C GLY A 49 -23.97 -5.90 15.91
N LYS A 50 -23.90 -6.13 14.60
CA LYS A 50 -23.76 -7.48 14.06
C LYS A 50 -22.30 -7.92 14.07
N THR A 51 -22.06 -9.13 14.56
CA THR A 51 -20.73 -9.75 14.67
C THR A 51 -20.74 -11.04 13.86
N MET A 52 -19.79 -11.18 12.94
CA MET A 52 -19.60 -12.38 12.13
C MET A 52 -18.34 -13.11 12.62
N ARG A 53 -18.51 -14.36 13.05
CA ARG A 53 -17.44 -15.23 13.55
C ARG A 53 -17.22 -16.39 12.58
N CYS A 54 -16.04 -16.42 11.99
CA CYS A 54 -15.59 -17.41 11.02
C CYS A 54 -14.26 -18.05 11.47
N SER A 55 -14.00 -18.10 12.78
CA SER A 55 -12.73 -18.54 13.35
C SER A 55 -12.54 -20.05 13.24
N ASN A 56 -11.32 -20.51 12.93
CA ASN A 56 -10.96 -21.94 12.88
C ASN A 56 -11.85 -22.81 11.96
N LEU A 57 -12.11 -22.31 10.76
CA LEU A 57 -12.92 -22.99 9.74
C LEU A 57 -12.08 -23.47 8.55
N GLN A 58 -10.75 -23.43 8.66
CA GLN A 58 -9.81 -23.78 7.60
C GLN A 58 -10.07 -23.01 6.29
N LEU A 59 -10.50 -21.74 6.42
CA LEU A 59 -10.78 -20.91 5.26
C LEU A 59 -9.48 -20.53 4.55
N THR A 60 -9.45 -20.70 3.24
CA THR A 60 -8.33 -20.29 2.39
C THR A 60 -8.55 -18.92 1.75
N GLU A 61 -9.81 -18.48 1.71
CA GLU A 61 -10.22 -17.21 1.10
C GLU A 61 -11.21 -16.47 2.02
N ILE A 62 -11.23 -15.15 1.89
CA ILE A 62 -12.15 -14.28 2.63
C ILE A 62 -13.56 -14.48 2.05
N PRO A 63 -14.60 -14.75 2.86
CA PRO A 63 -15.96 -14.90 2.38
C PRO A 63 -16.47 -13.60 1.71
N GLU A 64 -17.04 -13.68 0.51
CA GLU A 64 -17.66 -12.52 -0.16
C GLU A 64 -19.01 -12.13 0.47
N ASP A 65 -19.67 -13.07 1.16
CA ASP A 65 -21.00 -12.92 1.74
C ASP A 65 -20.99 -12.22 3.12
N ILE A 66 -20.15 -11.21 3.33
CA ILE A 66 -20.12 -10.46 4.60
C ILE A 66 -21.22 -9.39 4.58
N PRO A 67 -22.18 -9.40 5.52
CA PRO A 67 -23.22 -8.38 5.58
C PRO A 67 -22.64 -6.98 5.82
N ASN A 68 -23.13 -5.97 5.09
CA ASN A 68 -22.66 -4.57 5.17
C ASN A 68 -22.94 -3.87 6.51
N ASP A 69 -23.89 -4.39 7.29
CA ASP A 69 -24.24 -3.94 8.64
C ASP A 69 -23.32 -4.54 9.73
N THR A 70 -22.33 -5.36 9.33
CA THR A 70 -21.40 -6.01 10.26
C THR A 70 -20.43 -5.01 10.87
N ARG A 71 -20.33 -5.03 12.21
CA ARG A 71 -19.40 -4.18 12.97
C ARG A 71 -18.12 -4.90 13.37
N ARG A 72 -18.16 -6.23 13.50
CA ARG A 72 -17.01 -7.03 13.89
C ARG A 72 -16.92 -8.29 13.04
N VAL A 73 -15.75 -8.52 12.46
CA VAL A 73 -15.47 -9.71 11.64
C VAL A 73 -14.27 -10.42 12.25
N TYR A 74 -14.48 -11.68 12.62
CA TYR A 74 -13.44 -12.56 13.16
C TYR A 74 -13.16 -13.66 12.14
N LEU A 75 -11.95 -13.63 11.56
CA LEU A 75 -11.43 -14.58 10.57
C LEU A 75 -10.13 -15.23 11.07
N ASP A 76 -9.92 -15.23 12.38
CA ASP A 76 -8.76 -15.76 13.08
C ASP A 76 -8.62 -17.30 12.99
N PHE A 77 -7.40 -17.80 13.12
CA PHE A 77 -7.08 -19.24 13.07
C PHE A 77 -7.54 -19.93 11.76
N ASN A 78 -7.44 -19.24 10.63
CA ASN A 78 -7.72 -19.81 9.31
C ASN A 78 -6.42 -20.02 8.51
N LEU A 79 -6.53 -20.30 7.22
CA LEU A 79 -5.43 -20.59 6.30
C LEU A 79 -5.38 -19.54 5.17
N LEU A 80 -5.78 -18.30 5.47
CA LEU A 80 -5.79 -17.21 4.50
C LEU A 80 -4.35 -16.88 4.10
N SER A 81 -4.04 -16.90 2.79
CA SER A 81 -2.69 -16.65 2.28
C SER A 81 -2.44 -15.21 1.86
N ALA A 82 -3.49 -14.49 1.49
CA ALA A 82 -3.43 -13.10 1.04
C ALA A 82 -4.74 -12.36 1.33
N VAL A 83 -4.67 -11.03 1.37
CA VAL A 83 -5.85 -10.16 1.41
C VAL A 83 -5.95 -9.43 0.06
N PRO A 84 -6.94 -9.76 -0.79
CA PRO A 84 -7.09 -9.15 -2.10
C PRO A 84 -7.54 -7.69 -2.00
N THR A 85 -7.30 -6.92 -3.06
CA THR A 85 -7.80 -5.55 -3.18
C THR A 85 -9.31 -5.53 -2.98
N ASN A 86 -9.80 -4.54 -2.23
CA ASN A 86 -11.23 -4.34 -1.99
C ASN A 86 -11.93 -5.48 -1.23
N ALA A 87 -11.21 -6.41 -0.57
CA ALA A 87 -11.79 -7.55 0.16
C ALA A 87 -12.92 -7.18 1.14
N PHE A 88 -12.84 -6.00 1.74
CA PHE A 88 -13.78 -5.50 2.74
C PHE A 88 -14.57 -4.28 2.27
N THR A 89 -14.65 -4.07 0.96
CA THR A 89 -15.36 -2.92 0.39
C THR A 89 -16.85 -3.01 0.70
N GLY A 90 -17.44 -1.87 1.09
CA GLY A 90 -18.86 -1.79 1.45
C GLY A 90 -19.16 -2.08 2.92
N LEU A 91 -18.17 -2.54 3.71
CA LEU A 91 -18.30 -2.72 5.15
C LEU A 91 -18.06 -1.42 5.93
N THR A 92 -18.84 -0.38 5.61
CA THR A 92 -18.66 1.00 6.13
C THR A 92 -18.93 1.16 7.63
N HIS A 93 -19.44 0.11 8.28
CA HIS A 93 -19.72 0.07 9.71
C HIS A 93 -18.75 -0.83 10.48
N LEU A 94 -17.76 -1.41 9.80
CA LEU A 94 -16.79 -2.31 10.42
C LEU A 94 -15.89 -1.52 11.37
N VAL A 95 -15.85 -1.97 12.61
CA VAL A 95 -15.07 -1.38 13.71
C VAL A 95 -13.86 -2.25 14.05
N GLU A 96 -14.03 -3.57 13.99
CA GLU A 96 -13.03 -4.55 14.41
C GLU A 96 -12.89 -5.63 13.35
N LEU A 97 -11.66 -5.85 12.89
CA LEU A 97 -11.31 -6.90 11.94
C LEU A 97 -10.14 -7.71 12.49
N ASP A 98 -10.39 -9.00 12.74
CA ASP A 98 -9.39 -9.94 13.22
C ASP A 98 -9.03 -10.93 12.11
N LEU A 99 -7.78 -10.83 11.64
CA LEU A 99 -7.15 -11.72 10.66
C LEU A 99 -5.92 -12.41 11.28
N SER A 100 -5.83 -12.45 12.61
CA SER A 100 -4.70 -13.04 13.33
C SER A 100 -4.60 -14.54 13.10
N HIS A 101 -3.42 -15.11 13.33
CA HIS A 101 -3.19 -16.56 13.23
C HIS A 101 -3.62 -17.17 11.87
N ASN A 102 -3.29 -16.48 10.78
CA ASN A 102 -3.47 -16.95 9.42
C ASN A 102 -2.10 -17.19 8.74
N GLU A 103 -2.09 -17.46 7.44
CA GLU A 103 -0.88 -17.63 6.63
C GLU A 103 -0.64 -16.44 5.70
N ILE A 104 -1.13 -15.25 6.08
CA ILE A 104 -1.14 -14.08 5.20
C ILE A 104 0.30 -13.64 4.95
N SER A 105 0.73 -13.76 3.69
CA SER A 105 2.07 -13.37 3.24
C SER A 105 2.06 -12.11 2.38
N GLN A 106 0.91 -11.77 1.80
CA GLN A 106 0.74 -10.65 0.88
C GLN A 106 -0.54 -9.87 1.18
N LEU A 107 -0.41 -8.54 1.21
CA LEU A 107 -1.52 -7.61 1.25
C LEU A 107 -1.52 -6.84 -0.06
N GLU A 108 -2.58 -7.00 -0.85
CA GLU A 108 -2.71 -6.28 -2.11
C GLU A 108 -2.93 -4.77 -1.86
N PRO A 109 -2.54 -3.90 -2.81
CA PRO A 109 -2.85 -2.48 -2.74
C PRO A 109 -4.35 -2.25 -2.53
N GLY A 110 -4.72 -1.39 -1.58
CA GLY A 110 -6.11 -1.14 -1.24
C GLY A 110 -6.85 -2.33 -0.62
N ALA A 111 -6.16 -3.30 -0.01
CA ALA A 111 -6.77 -4.42 0.74
C ALA A 111 -7.83 -3.94 1.75
N PHE A 112 -7.56 -2.85 2.48
CA PHE A 112 -8.46 -2.28 3.49
C PHE A 112 -9.20 -1.02 3.01
N ARG A 113 -9.32 -0.84 1.69
CA ARG A 113 -9.98 0.33 1.12
C ARG A 113 -11.44 0.40 1.57
N GLY A 114 -11.88 1.61 1.94
CA GLY A 114 -13.24 1.87 2.41
C GLY A 114 -13.45 1.67 3.91
N LEU A 115 -12.46 1.13 4.64
CA LEU A 115 -12.53 0.93 6.09
C LEU A 115 -12.02 2.12 6.91
N GLY A 116 -11.32 3.07 6.28
CA GLY A 116 -10.60 4.17 6.96
C GLY A 116 -11.42 5.08 7.87
N SER A 117 -12.74 5.19 7.66
CA SER A 117 -13.62 6.03 8.48
C SER A 117 -14.26 5.31 9.67
N SER A 118 -14.32 3.97 9.65
CA SER A 118 -15.08 3.19 10.62
C SER A 118 -14.20 2.25 11.45
N LEU A 119 -13.14 1.71 10.84
CA LEU A 119 -12.29 0.70 11.48
C LEU A 119 -11.46 1.35 12.58
N GLN A 120 -11.49 0.73 13.75
CA GLN A 120 -10.75 1.16 14.93
C GLN A 120 -9.63 0.19 15.26
N PHE A 121 -9.86 -1.11 15.04
CA PHE A 121 -8.89 -2.15 15.34
C PHE A 121 -8.77 -3.16 14.20
N LEU A 122 -7.52 -3.41 13.80
CA LEU A 122 -7.14 -4.41 12.81
C LEU A 122 -6.09 -5.32 13.44
N ASP A 123 -6.38 -6.62 13.54
CA ASP A 123 -5.39 -7.60 13.97
C ASP A 123 -4.83 -8.38 12.78
N LEU A 124 -3.53 -8.26 12.53
CA LEU A 124 -2.78 -9.01 11.52
C LEU A 124 -1.66 -9.83 12.19
N SER A 125 -1.72 -10.01 13.51
CA SER A 125 -0.65 -10.67 14.24
C SER A 125 -0.55 -12.17 13.93
N SER A 126 0.63 -12.73 14.13
CA SER A 126 0.87 -14.17 13.91
C SER A 126 0.55 -14.61 12.47
N ASN A 127 0.98 -13.81 11.50
CA ASN A 127 0.88 -14.09 10.06
C ASN A 127 2.28 -14.32 9.45
N LYS A 128 2.40 -14.28 8.13
CA LYS A 128 3.63 -14.52 7.36
C LYS A 128 4.07 -13.28 6.56
N LEU A 129 3.72 -12.09 7.05
CA LEU A 129 4.07 -10.83 6.39
C LEU A 129 5.57 -10.56 6.49
N VAL A 130 6.24 -10.51 5.34
CA VAL A 130 7.68 -10.22 5.25
C VAL A 130 7.89 -8.75 4.92
N ASN A 131 7.23 -8.26 3.88
CA ASN A 131 7.39 -6.88 3.41
C ASN A 131 6.20 -6.04 3.84
N PHE A 132 6.48 -4.81 4.28
CA PHE A 132 5.43 -3.84 4.60
C PHE A 132 4.96 -3.12 3.33
N ASN A 133 3.68 -3.28 2.99
CA ASN A 133 3.06 -2.61 1.86
C ASN A 133 2.24 -1.40 2.32
N ALA A 134 2.77 -0.18 2.15
CA ALA A 134 2.06 1.06 2.52
C ALA A 134 0.73 1.21 1.78
N ASP A 135 0.65 0.79 0.52
CA ASP A 135 -0.52 0.97 -0.34
C ASP A 135 -1.70 0.10 0.11
N ALA A 136 -1.44 -0.98 0.87
CA ALA A 136 -2.50 -1.78 1.49
C ALA A 136 -3.22 -1.03 2.62
N PHE A 137 -2.50 -0.15 3.34
CA PHE A 137 -2.98 0.62 4.49
C PHE A 137 -3.36 2.08 4.13
N GLU A 138 -3.37 2.43 2.84
CA GLU A 138 -3.64 3.79 2.39
C GLU A 138 -5.00 4.30 2.93
N GLY A 139 -4.96 5.43 3.64
CA GLY A 139 -6.15 6.06 4.23
C GLY A 139 -6.74 5.33 5.44
N LEU A 140 -6.09 4.29 5.97
CA LEU A 140 -6.53 3.58 7.17
C LEU A 140 -6.03 4.29 8.44
N ARG A 141 -6.96 4.76 9.27
CA ARG A 141 -6.67 5.45 10.54
C ARG A 141 -7.05 4.61 11.76
N ALA A 142 -6.62 3.36 11.75
CA ALA A 142 -6.94 2.38 12.79
C ALA A 142 -5.69 1.98 13.58
N ARG A 143 -5.91 1.38 14.75
CA ARG A 143 -4.87 0.65 15.46
C ARG A 143 -4.66 -0.71 14.77
N ALA A 144 -3.46 -0.96 14.28
CA ALA A 144 -3.09 -2.22 13.64
C ALA A 144 -2.13 -3.03 14.52
N ASN A 145 -2.49 -4.26 14.87
CA ASN A 145 -1.59 -5.19 15.53
C ASN A 145 -0.78 -5.95 14.47
N LEU A 146 0.50 -5.59 14.32
CA LEU A 146 1.43 -6.16 13.33
C LEU A 146 2.46 -7.13 13.95
N THR A 147 2.27 -7.51 15.20
CA THR A 147 3.20 -8.36 15.96
C THR A 147 3.30 -9.78 15.38
N ASN A 148 4.36 -10.51 15.74
CA ASN A 148 4.55 -11.91 15.36
C ASN A 148 4.49 -12.16 13.83
N ASN A 149 5.09 -11.27 13.05
CA ASN A 149 5.27 -11.44 11.61
C ASN A 149 6.77 -11.43 11.26
N PRO A 150 7.20 -12.18 10.23
CA PRO A 150 8.61 -12.29 9.83
C PRO A 150 9.10 -11.06 9.05
N TRP A 151 9.00 -9.87 9.66
CA TRP A 151 9.30 -8.61 8.97
C TRP A 151 10.76 -8.55 8.48
N LEU A 152 10.91 -8.21 7.20
CA LEU A 152 12.15 -7.79 6.58
C LEU A 152 12.26 -6.26 6.71
N CYS A 153 13.25 -5.82 7.47
CA CYS A 153 13.54 -4.41 7.63
C CYS A 153 14.54 -3.95 6.56
N ASP A 154 14.02 -3.31 5.52
CA ASP A 154 14.78 -2.74 4.42
C ASP A 154 14.52 -1.23 4.26
N CYS A 155 15.16 -0.62 3.27
CA CYS A 155 14.94 0.80 2.98
C CYS A 155 13.48 1.09 2.55
N ASN A 156 12.77 0.12 1.95
CA ASN A 156 11.37 0.31 1.55
C ASN A 156 10.47 0.49 2.79
N LEU A 157 10.66 -0.35 3.82
CA LEU A 157 9.97 -0.20 5.09
C LEU A 157 10.22 1.18 5.71
N GLN A 158 11.48 1.60 5.81
CA GLN A 158 11.85 2.91 6.39
C GLN A 158 11.15 4.08 5.66
N MET A 159 11.00 3.99 4.34
CA MET A 159 10.34 5.01 3.52
C MET A 159 8.81 4.92 3.53
N ALA A 160 8.27 3.74 3.81
CA ALA A 160 6.84 3.46 3.85
C ALA A 160 6.17 3.97 5.12
N LEU A 161 6.82 3.80 6.28
CA LEU A 161 6.21 4.11 7.59
C LEU A 161 5.73 5.56 7.73
N PRO A 162 6.46 6.60 7.29
CA PRO A 162 5.99 7.98 7.38
C PRO A 162 4.79 8.31 6.50
N ARG A 163 4.44 7.44 5.54
CA ARG A 163 3.34 7.67 4.57
C ARG A 163 2.01 7.13 5.06
N VAL A 164 2.01 6.35 6.13
CA VAL A 164 0.84 5.61 6.59
C VAL A 164 0.25 6.30 7.82
N ASP A 165 -1.09 6.50 7.81
CA ASP A 165 -1.83 7.20 8.87
C ASP A 165 -2.25 6.28 10.05
N LEU A 166 -1.53 5.19 10.28
CA LEU A 166 -1.82 4.25 11.37
C LEU A 166 -1.51 4.88 12.74
N GLU A 167 -2.15 4.38 13.79
CA GLU A 167 -1.84 4.81 15.16
C GLU A 167 -0.36 4.49 15.49
N PRO A 168 0.43 5.40 16.10
CA PRO A 168 1.86 5.17 16.36
C PRO A 168 2.18 3.90 17.15
N ALA A 169 1.28 3.48 18.04
CA ALA A 169 1.39 2.24 18.80
C ALA A 169 1.33 0.96 17.93
N SER A 170 0.82 1.07 16.70
CA SER A 170 0.78 -0.04 15.73
C SER A 170 2.16 -0.35 15.18
N LEU A 171 2.96 0.70 14.98
CA LEU A 171 4.26 0.64 14.32
C LEU A 171 5.35 0.04 15.24
N THR A 172 5.18 0.15 16.57
CA THR A 172 6.07 -0.50 17.54
C THR A 172 5.92 -2.02 17.55
N GLY A 173 4.84 -2.56 16.99
CA GLY A 173 4.65 -4.00 16.81
C GLY A 173 5.52 -4.62 15.70
N ILE A 174 6.18 -3.80 14.87
CA ILE A 174 7.07 -4.26 13.81
C ILE A 174 8.44 -4.54 14.41
N VAL A 175 8.71 -5.83 14.63
CA VAL A 175 10.01 -6.34 15.09
C VAL A 175 10.71 -7.00 13.90
N CYS A 176 11.91 -6.53 13.58
CA CYS A 176 12.68 -7.01 12.43
C CYS A 176 13.15 -8.44 12.68
N GLN A 177 12.75 -9.41 11.83
CA GLN A 177 13.33 -10.75 11.86
C GLN A 177 14.58 -10.83 10.99
N THR A 178 14.55 -10.15 9.85
CA THR A 178 15.67 -10.05 8.90
C THR A 178 15.86 -8.60 8.48
N SER A 179 17.01 -8.27 7.90
CA SER A 179 17.28 -6.91 7.43
C SER A 179 18.12 -6.88 6.18
N ASP A 180 17.87 -5.88 5.34
CA ASP A 180 18.72 -5.56 4.19
C ASP A 180 19.18 -4.09 4.29
N PRO A 181 20.48 -3.82 4.49
CA PRO A 181 21.60 -4.77 4.52
C PRO A 181 21.76 -5.56 5.84
N GLU A 182 22.16 -6.83 5.73
CA GLU A 182 22.26 -7.80 6.84
C GLU A 182 23.21 -7.35 7.98
N LYS A 183 24.19 -6.50 7.66
CA LYS A 183 25.25 -6.05 8.58
C LYS A 183 24.80 -5.03 9.64
N ILE A 184 23.55 -4.56 9.59
CA ILE A 184 23.05 -3.54 10.52
C ILE A 184 22.65 -4.18 11.87
N GLY A 185 22.43 -5.49 11.93
CA GLY A 185 22.22 -6.21 13.20
C GLY A 185 20.91 -5.87 13.90
N VAL A 186 19.87 -5.50 13.15
CA VAL A 186 18.55 -5.08 13.69
C VAL A 186 17.61 -6.23 14.04
N GLN A 187 18.09 -7.47 13.95
CA GLN A 187 17.27 -8.66 14.20
C GLN A 187 16.81 -8.67 15.67
N GLY A 188 15.49 -8.73 15.87
CA GLY A 188 14.85 -8.70 17.19
C GLY A 188 14.57 -7.30 17.74
N LEU A 189 14.93 -6.23 17.04
CA LEU A 189 14.63 -4.86 17.46
C LEU A 189 13.29 -4.38 16.87
N ALA A 190 12.58 -3.56 17.66
CA ALA A 190 11.40 -2.87 17.16
C ALA A 190 11.85 -1.61 16.40
N PHE A 191 11.35 -1.44 15.18
CA PHE A 191 11.91 -0.45 14.25
C PHE A 191 11.90 0.99 14.78
N LEU A 192 10.88 1.40 15.55
CA LEU A 192 10.74 2.77 16.04
C LEU A 192 11.56 3.12 17.29
N LEU A 193 12.29 2.17 17.89
CA LEU A 193 13.00 2.41 19.15
C LEU A 193 14.48 2.83 18.97
N GLU A 194 15.08 2.62 17.79
CA GLU A 194 16.48 2.98 17.54
C GLU A 194 16.62 4.15 16.53
N PRO A 195 16.85 5.40 16.98
CA PRO A 195 16.94 6.58 16.12
C PRO A 195 18.19 6.64 15.23
N ASP A 196 19.18 5.76 15.42
CA ASP A 196 20.47 5.81 14.73
C ASP A 196 20.60 4.86 13.53
N ILE A 197 19.54 4.12 13.18
CA ILE A 197 19.57 3.14 12.10
C ILE A 197 19.16 3.77 10.76
N ASP A 198 20.08 3.80 9.77
CA ASP A 198 19.79 4.18 8.38
C ASP A 198 19.85 2.95 7.45
N LEU A 199 18.69 2.31 7.20
CA LEU A 199 18.59 1.17 6.26
C LEU A 199 18.81 1.62 4.80
N CYS A 200 18.59 2.90 4.51
CA CYS A 200 18.70 3.46 3.16
C CYS A 200 20.14 3.88 2.76
N VAL A 201 21.15 3.59 3.59
CA VAL A 201 22.54 4.03 3.36
C VAL A 201 23.11 3.53 2.02
N VAL A 202 22.77 2.29 1.64
CA VAL A 202 23.25 1.69 0.38
C VAL A 202 22.58 2.35 -0.82
N MET A 203 21.26 2.58 -0.76
CA MET A 203 20.49 3.28 -1.80
C MET A 203 21.03 4.70 -2.02
N LYS A 204 21.21 5.49 -0.95
CA LYS A 204 21.79 6.84 -1.03
C LYS A 204 23.18 6.84 -1.68
N ARG A 205 24.04 5.88 -1.32
CA ARG A 205 25.36 5.74 -1.92
C ARG A 205 25.30 5.46 -3.42
N THR A 206 24.37 4.60 -3.86
CA THR A 206 24.21 4.30 -5.30
C THR A 206 23.71 5.49 -6.09
N THR A 207 22.80 6.30 -5.54
CA THR A 207 22.32 7.52 -6.21
C THR A 207 23.41 8.56 -6.34
N ASP A 208 24.27 8.73 -5.34
CA ASP A 208 25.41 9.67 -5.39
C ASP A 208 26.40 9.27 -6.49
N VAL A 209 26.74 7.98 -6.58
CA VAL A 209 27.64 7.47 -7.62
C VAL A 209 27.01 7.62 -9.01
N ALA A 210 25.73 7.28 -9.17
CA ALA A 210 25.01 7.41 -10.43
C ALA A 210 24.96 8.89 -10.89
N MET A 211 24.68 9.81 -9.97
CA MET A 211 24.66 11.24 -10.25
C MET A 211 26.04 11.74 -10.72
N LEU A 212 27.12 11.31 -10.07
CA LEU A 212 28.49 11.63 -10.50
C LEU A 212 28.80 11.10 -11.89
N VAL A 213 28.44 9.84 -12.19
CA VAL A 213 28.65 9.24 -13.52
C VAL A 213 27.89 10.00 -14.60
N VAL A 214 26.62 10.36 -14.33
CA VAL A 214 25.80 11.16 -15.27
C VAL A 214 26.40 12.55 -15.46
N MET A 215 26.86 13.18 -14.39
CA MET A 215 27.50 14.50 -14.44
C MET A 215 28.78 14.47 -15.30
N PHE A 216 29.67 13.49 -15.09
CA PHE A 216 30.86 13.32 -15.93
C PHE A 216 30.50 12.99 -17.39
N GLY A 217 29.47 12.18 -17.63
CA GLY A 217 28.94 11.92 -18.97
C GLY A 217 28.44 13.19 -19.67
N TRP A 218 27.73 14.05 -18.95
CA TRP A 218 27.27 15.34 -19.45
C TRP A 218 28.41 16.29 -19.76
N PHE A 219 29.38 16.43 -18.85
CA PHE A 219 30.55 17.28 -19.06
C PHE A 219 31.38 16.83 -20.26
N THR A 220 31.63 15.52 -20.39
CA THR A 220 32.38 14.98 -21.54
C THR A 220 31.63 15.20 -22.85
N MET A 221 30.31 15.07 -22.87
CA MET A 221 29.48 15.36 -24.05
C MET A 221 29.54 16.85 -24.42
N VAL A 222 29.35 17.75 -23.45
CA VAL A 222 29.40 19.21 -23.66
C VAL A 222 30.79 19.66 -24.14
N ILE A 223 31.86 19.18 -23.50
CA ILE A 223 33.23 19.49 -23.92
C ILE A 223 33.49 18.99 -25.33
N SER A 224 33.08 17.76 -25.65
CA SER A 224 33.24 17.19 -27.00
C SER A 224 32.48 18.00 -28.05
N TYR A 225 31.25 18.42 -27.73
CA TYR A 225 30.45 19.29 -28.59
C TYR A 225 31.10 20.65 -28.81
N LEU A 226 31.62 21.28 -27.75
CA LEU A 226 32.32 22.56 -27.86
C LEU A 226 33.60 22.45 -28.70
N VAL A 227 34.40 21.40 -28.49
CA VAL A 227 35.61 21.15 -29.29
C VAL A 227 35.24 20.93 -30.76
N TYR A 228 34.21 20.13 -31.04
CA TYR A 228 33.70 19.92 -32.38
C TYR A 228 33.26 21.24 -33.02
N TYR A 229 32.45 22.04 -32.31
CA TYR A 229 31.92 23.30 -32.78
C TYR A 229 33.02 24.32 -33.08
N VAL A 230 34.03 24.45 -32.19
CA VAL A 230 35.18 25.33 -32.41
C VAL A 230 36.00 24.88 -33.62
N ARG A 231 36.29 23.59 -33.75
CA ARG A 231 37.02 23.06 -34.91
C ARG A 231 36.26 23.30 -36.22
N ALA A 232 34.97 23.01 -36.23
CA ALA A 232 34.11 23.24 -37.39
C ALA A 232 34.10 24.72 -37.80
N ASN A 233 33.96 25.65 -36.84
CA ASN A 233 34.01 27.08 -37.13
C ASN A 233 35.39 27.56 -37.58
N GLN A 234 36.47 27.00 -37.05
CA GLN A 234 37.83 27.32 -37.50
C GLN A 234 38.08 26.85 -38.95
N GLU A 235 37.61 25.64 -39.29
CA GLU A 235 37.67 25.12 -40.66
C GLU A 235 36.84 25.97 -41.63
N ASP A 236 35.66 26.41 -41.21
CA ASP A 236 34.79 27.26 -42.01
C ASP A 236 35.41 28.63 -42.28
N ALA A 237 35.91 29.30 -41.24
CA ALA A 237 36.62 30.57 -41.36
C ALA A 237 37.86 30.46 -42.27
N ARG A 238 38.60 29.35 -42.18
CA ARG A 238 39.77 29.09 -43.04
C ARG A 238 39.38 28.98 -44.51
N ARG A 239 38.31 28.23 -44.82
CA ARG A 239 37.80 28.12 -46.20
C ARG A 239 37.36 29.46 -46.77
N HIS A 240 36.68 30.29 -45.97
CA HIS A 240 36.31 31.64 -46.38
C HIS A 240 37.51 32.54 -46.67
N LEU A 241 38.58 32.46 -45.87
CA LEU A 241 39.81 33.22 -46.11
C LEU A 241 40.50 32.79 -47.41
N GLU A 242 40.55 31.48 -47.69
CA GLU A 242 41.11 30.93 -48.93
C GLU A 242 40.30 31.36 -50.15
N TYR A 243 38.97 31.36 -50.06
CA TYR A 243 38.09 31.93 -51.08
C TYR A 243 38.39 33.41 -51.35
N LEU A 244 38.49 34.22 -50.30
CA LEU A 244 38.80 35.65 -50.42
C LEU A 244 40.17 35.91 -51.07
N LYS A 245 41.17 35.07 -50.80
CA LYS A 245 42.49 35.14 -51.45
C LYS A 245 42.46 34.74 -52.93
N SER A 246 41.55 33.84 -53.31
CA SER A 246 41.39 33.40 -54.70
C SER A 246 40.68 34.43 -55.60
N LEU A 247 40.02 35.43 -55.00
CA LEU A 247 39.40 36.52 -55.75
C LEU A 247 40.49 37.36 -56.42
N PRO A 248 40.36 37.67 -57.72
CA PRO A 248 41.38 38.43 -58.44
C PRO A 248 41.53 39.82 -57.81
N SER A 249 42.76 40.15 -57.39
CA SER A 249 43.12 41.50 -56.93
C SER A 249 42.86 42.48 -58.08
N ARG A 250 41.91 43.39 -57.87
CA ARG A 250 41.66 44.50 -58.81
C ARG A 250 42.82 45.49 -58.67
N GLN A 251 43.86 45.28 -59.47
CA GLN A 251 44.97 46.20 -59.63
C GLN A 251 44.40 47.53 -60.18
N GLY A 252 44.52 48.60 -59.39
CA GLY A 252 43.97 49.93 -59.71
C GLY A 252 44.75 51.06 -59.06
N LYS A 253 45.78 51.54 -59.79
CA LYS A 253 46.32 52.91 -59.93
C LYS A 253 46.38 53.88 -58.72
N SER A 254 47.62 54.28 -58.37
CA SER A 254 48.14 55.68 -58.38
C SER A 254 49.63 55.64 -57.95
N GLU A 255 50.59 55.61 -58.88
CA GLU A 255 51.41 56.75 -59.35
C GLU A 255 52.26 57.43 -58.25
N ASP A 256 53.56 57.10 -58.30
CA ASP A 256 54.78 57.89 -58.09
C ASP A 256 54.71 59.25 -57.35
N SER A 257 55.53 59.40 -56.30
CA SER A 257 56.35 60.62 -56.12
C SER A 257 57.57 60.38 -55.21
N SER A 258 58.71 60.16 -55.89
CA SER A 258 60.03 60.78 -55.66
C SER A 258 60.68 60.83 -54.26
N THR A 259 61.75 60.04 -54.12
CA THR A 259 63.16 60.44 -53.80
C THR A 259 63.45 61.56 -52.80
N ILE A 260 64.21 61.23 -51.73
CA ILE A 260 65.36 61.99 -51.16
C ILE A 260 66.00 61.11 -50.05
N SER A 261 67.17 60.48 -50.26
CA SER A 261 68.54 60.92 -49.87
C SER A 261 68.63 61.48 -48.43
N THR A 262 69.51 61.09 -47.51
CA THR A 262 70.94 60.65 -47.56
C THR A 262 71.30 60.21 -46.12
N VAL A 263 71.96 59.07 -45.88
CA VAL A 263 73.38 58.94 -45.44
C VAL A 263 73.92 60.12 -44.62
N VAL A 264 74.09 59.95 -43.30
CA VAL A 264 75.35 59.73 -42.52
C VAL A 264 74.94 59.28 -41.11
#